data_AF-A0A8S3J4J4-F1
#
_entry.id   AF-A0A8S3J4J4-F1
#
_cell.length_a   1.000
_cell.length_b   1.000
_cell.length_c   1.000
_cell.angle_alpha   90.00
_cell.angle_beta   90.00
_cell.angle_gamma   90.00
#
_symmetry.space_group_name_H-M   'P 1'
#
loop_
_entity.id
_entity.type
_entity.pdbx_description
1 polymer ?
#
loop_
_entity_poly.entity_id
_entity_poly.type
_entity_poly.pdbx_seq_one_letter_code
_entity_poly.pdbx_strand_id
1 'polypeptide(L)'
;NLKQKSIPSCFLNYTKSEEASFELQCDPPNDDIYHFCGRVILSSGSHVYPCDNNNILLRGCVLRITDYVDGLIVYAGNETKIIKSSRHTISKHALIERSINRDVLFSSLILTTLCLFGAGLSIYWERSFGSRWMLVPFLIDNPFHNIAGHFFAAALRFVILFQVMVPIALYVSLDLVRVLQIYAIGRDKHLKYEHPISCRTFTINEDLGQIGYIFSDKTGTLTQNKLVFKAMSIGGLQYSAR
;
A
#
# COMPACT_ATOMS: atom_id res chain seq x y z
N ASN A 1 3.28 -28.01 10.20
CA ASN A 1 4.33 -28.98 10.60
C ASN A 1 5.69 -28.38 10.39
N LEU A 2 6.65 -28.76 11.24
CA LEU A 2 8.04 -28.37 11.06
C LEU A 2 8.57 -29.04 9.78
N LYS A 3 9.30 -28.28 8.97
CA LYS A 3 9.97 -28.80 7.77
C LYS A 3 11.38 -29.22 8.17
N GLN A 4 11.71 -30.48 7.96
CA GLN A 4 13.07 -30.96 8.14
C GLN A 4 13.96 -30.39 7.04
N LYS A 5 15.12 -29.86 7.43
CA LYS A 5 16.14 -29.32 6.54
C LYS A 5 17.43 -30.10 6.79
N SER A 6 18.20 -30.34 5.74
CA SER A 6 19.42 -31.15 5.82
C SER A 6 20.63 -30.33 5.39
N ILE A 7 21.77 -30.64 5.99
CA ILE A 7 23.05 -30.09 5.58
C ILE A 7 23.48 -30.81 4.28
N PRO A 8 24.09 -30.12 3.31
CA PRO A 8 24.70 -30.77 2.15
C PRO A 8 25.70 -31.85 2.59
N SER A 9 25.75 -32.96 1.86
CA SER A 9 26.55 -34.13 2.26
C SER A 9 28.05 -33.84 2.41
N CYS A 10 28.57 -32.84 1.68
CA CYS A 10 29.97 -32.39 1.81
C CYS A 10 30.34 -31.84 3.18
N PHE A 11 29.38 -31.32 3.95
CA PHE A 11 29.64 -30.67 5.24
C PHE A 11 29.23 -31.52 6.46
N LEU A 12 28.80 -32.77 6.26
CA LEU A 12 28.35 -33.64 7.37
C LEU A 12 29.48 -33.99 8.35
N ASN A 13 30.70 -34.19 7.84
CA ASN A 13 31.88 -34.55 8.64
C ASN A 13 32.76 -33.34 8.95
N TYR A 14 32.34 -32.14 8.54
CA TYR A 14 33.14 -30.94 8.67
C TYR A 14 33.14 -30.48 10.13
N THR A 15 34.32 -30.47 10.74
CA THR A 15 34.51 -29.93 12.09
C THR A 15 35.05 -28.51 12.00
N LYS A 16 34.63 -27.67 12.94
CA LYS A 16 34.77 -26.20 12.95
C LYS A 16 36.22 -25.66 12.85
N SER A 17 37.22 -26.52 12.79
CA SER A 17 38.64 -26.19 12.92
C SER A 17 39.45 -26.21 11.62
N GLU A 18 38.87 -26.61 10.48
CA GLU A 18 39.57 -26.61 9.19
C GLU A 18 39.16 -25.39 8.37
N GLU A 19 40.09 -24.66 7.74
CA GLU A 19 39.74 -23.64 6.75
C GLU A 19 39.33 -24.33 5.43
N ALA A 20 38.02 -24.49 5.18
CA ALA A 20 37.54 -25.02 3.90
C ALA A 20 37.33 -23.90 2.89
N SER A 21 38.09 -23.95 1.80
CA SER A 21 37.84 -23.17 0.58
C SER A 21 36.85 -23.91 -0.31
N PHE A 22 35.69 -23.30 -0.55
CA PHE A 22 34.65 -23.83 -1.43
C PHE A 22 34.01 -22.69 -2.24
N GLU A 23 33.46 -23.03 -3.39
CA GLU A 23 32.70 -22.13 -4.24
C GLU A 23 31.24 -22.59 -4.29
N LEU A 24 30.30 -21.69 -3.98
CA LEU A 24 28.87 -21.95 -4.14
C LEU A 24 28.37 -21.27 -5.41
N GLN A 25 27.88 -22.07 -6.35
CA GLN A 25 27.19 -21.58 -7.54
C GLN A 25 25.70 -21.86 -7.39
N CYS A 26 24.85 -20.85 -7.52
CA CYS A 26 23.41 -20.99 -7.36
C CYS A 26 22.65 -20.17 -8.38
N ASP A 27 21.36 -20.48 -8.53
CA ASP A 27 20.46 -19.72 -9.39
C ASP A 27 20.39 -18.23 -9.00
N PRO A 28 20.08 -17.34 -9.95
CA PRO A 28 19.80 -15.95 -9.62
C PRO A 28 18.55 -15.83 -8.70
N PRO A 29 18.44 -14.75 -7.91
CA PRO A 29 17.31 -14.55 -7.01
C PRO A 29 15.96 -14.55 -7.73
N ASN A 30 15.06 -15.46 -7.34
CA ASN A 30 13.70 -15.60 -7.88
C ASN A 30 12.62 -15.54 -6.77
N ASP A 31 11.34 -15.52 -7.16
CA ASP A 31 10.18 -15.44 -6.27
C ASP A 31 9.59 -16.80 -5.87
N ASP A 32 10.03 -17.89 -6.50
CA ASP A 32 9.58 -19.24 -6.17
C ASP A 32 10.19 -19.72 -4.84
N ILE A 33 9.33 -19.84 -3.83
CA ILE A 33 9.69 -20.27 -2.47
C ILE A 33 10.00 -21.77 -2.41
N TYR A 34 9.55 -22.55 -3.40
CA TYR A 34 9.67 -24.01 -3.42
C TYR A 34 10.84 -24.51 -4.27
N HIS A 35 11.37 -23.69 -5.16
CA HIS A 35 12.49 -24.03 -6.03
C HIS A 35 13.79 -23.35 -5.60
N PHE A 36 14.84 -24.13 -5.42
CA PHE A 36 16.20 -23.63 -5.28
C PHE A 36 17.14 -24.69 -5.87
N CYS A 37 17.98 -24.27 -6.82
CA CYS A 37 19.03 -25.10 -7.38
C CYS A 37 20.38 -24.40 -7.15
N GLY A 38 21.32 -25.17 -6.63
CA GLY A 38 22.69 -24.73 -6.46
C GLY A 38 23.63 -25.93 -6.43
N ARG A 39 24.92 -25.64 -6.46
CA ARG A 39 25.99 -26.62 -6.37
C ARG A 39 27.17 -26.05 -5.60
N VAL A 40 27.73 -26.87 -4.72
CA VAL A 40 28.96 -26.56 -3.97
C VAL A 40 30.11 -27.29 -4.64
N ILE A 41 31.19 -26.56 -4.91
CA ILE A 41 32.42 -27.06 -5.51
C ILE A 41 33.52 -26.93 -4.46
N LEU A 42 34.08 -28.06 -4.00
CA LEU A 42 35.19 -28.07 -3.05
C LEU A 42 36.53 -27.84 -3.76
N SER A 43 37.43 -27.06 -3.16
CA SER A 43 38.77 -26.80 -3.71
C SER A 43 39.68 -28.04 -3.74
N SER A 44 39.33 -29.11 -3.02
CA SER A 44 40.11 -30.34 -2.90
C SER A 44 40.01 -31.30 -4.10
N GLY A 45 39.21 -30.95 -5.12
CA GLY A 45 39.18 -31.66 -6.41
C GLY A 45 37.79 -32.20 -6.78
N SER A 46 37.25 -31.68 -7.89
CA SER A 46 36.16 -32.15 -8.78
C SER A 46 34.82 -32.64 -8.21
N HIS A 47 34.65 -32.83 -6.90
CA HIS A 47 33.38 -33.28 -6.32
C HIS A 47 32.40 -32.11 -6.21
N VAL A 48 31.36 -32.17 -7.05
CA VAL A 48 30.25 -31.22 -7.08
C VAL A 48 29.09 -31.79 -6.29
N TYR A 49 28.61 -31.04 -5.30
CA TYR A 49 27.49 -31.45 -4.47
C TYR A 49 26.27 -30.58 -4.77
N PRO A 50 25.14 -31.17 -5.24
CA PRO A 50 23.93 -30.41 -5.49
C PRO A 50 23.32 -29.92 -4.17
N CYS A 51 22.74 -28.72 -4.21
CA CYS A 51 22.01 -28.11 -3.12
C CYS A 51 20.60 -27.78 -3.61
N ASP A 52 19.61 -28.40 -2.98
CA ASP A 52 18.20 -28.23 -3.33
C ASP A 52 17.48 -27.36 -2.28
N ASN A 53 16.17 -27.19 -2.45
CA ASN A 53 15.34 -26.49 -1.47
C ASN A 53 15.41 -27.10 -0.05
N ASN A 54 15.86 -28.35 0.11
CA ASN A 54 16.06 -28.94 1.44
C ASN A 54 17.29 -28.40 2.19
N ASN A 55 18.24 -27.80 1.47
CA ASN A 55 19.49 -27.28 2.02
C ASN A 55 19.46 -25.77 2.30
N ILE A 56 18.42 -25.05 1.85
CA ILE A 56 18.28 -23.61 2.06
C ILE A 56 17.33 -23.28 3.22
N LEU A 57 17.72 -22.30 4.04
CA LEU A 57 16.88 -21.68 5.06
C LEU A 57 16.42 -20.30 4.57
N LEU A 58 15.12 -20.05 4.62
CA LEU A 58 14.53 -18.79 4.15
C LEU A 58 14.41 -17.78 5.29
N ARG A 59 14.55 -16.49 4.97
CA ARG A 59 14.47 -15.37 5.93
C ARG A 59 13.23 -15.36 6.83
N GLY A 60 12.08 -15.85 6.33
CA GLY A 60 10.83 -15.90 7.10
C GLY A 60 10.65 -17.15 7.98
N CYS A 61 11.60 -18.08 7.97
CA CYS A 61 11.54 -19.29 8.78
C CYS A 61 12.13 -19.05 10.17
N VAL A 62 11.58 -19.73 11.18
CA VAL A 62 12.11 -19.71 12.54
C VAL A 62 12.68 -21.08 12.87
N LEU A 63 13.93 -21.10 13.34
CA LEU A 63 14.59 -22.32 13.77
C LEU A 63 13.89 -22.92 15.01
N ARG A 64 13.74 -24.25 15.03
CA ARG A 64 13.06 -25.02 16.09
C ARG A 64 13.77 -26.36 16.24
N ILE A 65 13.79 -26.89 17.47
CA ILE A 65 14.36 -28.22 17.84
C ILE A 65 15.90 -28.28 17.76
N THR A 66 16.57 -27.27 17.21
CA THR A 66 18.03 -27.18 17.13
C THR A 66 18.54 -25.88 17.75
N ASP A 67 19.63 -25.95 18.52
CA ASP A 67 20.16 -24.80 19.27
C ASP A 67 20.78 -23.73 18.36
N TYR A 68 21.63 -24.15 17.42
CA TYR A 68 22.27 -23.26 16.45
C TYR A 68 22.48 -23.97 15.11
N VAL A 69 22.70 -23.17 14.07
CA VAL A 69 23.11 -23.64 12.74
C VAL A 69 24.20 -22.70 12.26
N ASP A 70 25.33 -23.26 11.84
CA ASP A 70 26.33 -22.53 11.07
C ASP A 70 25.91 -22.58 9.60
N GLY A 71 25.82 -21.43 8.94
CA GLY A 71 25.31 -21.35 7.57
C GLY A 71 25.88 -20.17 6.79
N LEU A 72 25.83 -20.28 5.46
CA LEU A 72 26.27 -19.25 4.52
C LEU A 72 25.08 -18.42 4.04
N ILE A 73 25.22 -17.10 4.02
CA ILE A 73 24.22 -16.19 3.46
C ILE A 73 24.33 -16.22 1.93
N VAL A 74 23.31 -16.78 1.27
CA VAL A 74 23.25 -16.84 -0.20
C VAL A 74 22.57 -15.60 -0.80
N TYR A 75 21.45 -15.16 -0.21
CA TYR A 75 20.70 -13.98 -0.65
C TYR A 75 20.47 -13.03 0.52
N ALA A 76 20.71 -11.73 0.31
CA ALA A 76 20.58 -10.70 1.34
C ALA A 76 19.60 -9.60 0.93
N GLY A 77 18.96 -8.97 1.91
CA GLY A 77 18.07 -7.83 1.69
C GLY A 77 16.94 -8.14 0.69
N ASN A 78 16.87 -7.32 -0.36
CA ASN A 78 15.82 -7.36 -1.38
C ASN A 78 15.90 -8.57 -2.32
N GLU A 79 16.98 -9.35 -2.25
CA GLU A 79 17.17 -10.56 -3.05
C GLU A 79 16.58 -11.80 -2.36
N THR A 80 16.17 -11.69 -1.09
CA THR A 80 15.52 -12.80 -0.40
C THR A 80 14.18 -13.16 -1.05
N LYS A 81 13.92 -14.46 -1.21
CA LYS A 81 12.70 -14.99 -1.86
C LYS A 81 11.41 -14.42 -1.29
N ILE A 82 11.34 -14.19 0.02
CA ILE A 82 10.15 -13.61 0.68
C ILE A 82 9.86 -12.17 0.23
N ILE A 83 10.91 -11.38 -0.07
CA ILE A 83 10.74 -10.02 -0.58
C ILE A 83 10.42 -10.06 -2.07
N LYS A 84 11.07 -10.94 -2.84
CA LYS A 84 10.76 -11.14 -4.27
C LYS A 84 9.33 -11.62 -4.51
N SER A 85 8.79 -12.48 -3.64
CA SER A 85 7.40 -12.93 -3.72
C SER A 85 6.40 -11.90 -3.18
N SER A 86 6.88 -10.84 -2.53
CA SER A 86 6.02 -9.78 -2.01
C SER A 86 5.75 -8.73 -3.09
N ARG A 87 4.52 -8.22 -3.14
CA ARG A 87 4.20 -7.09 -4.02
C ARG A 87 4.75 -5.80 -3.44
N HIS A 88 5.25 -4.93 -4.30
CA HIS A 88 5.62 -3.58 -3.92
C HIS A 88 4.44 -2.85 -3.27
N THR A 89 4.70 -2.10 -2.21
CA THR A 89 3.65 -1.33 -1.52
C THR A 89 3.21 -0.18 -2.41
N ILE A 90 1.94 -0.21 -2.84
CA ILE A 90 1.33 0.89 -3.58
C ILE A 90 0.62 1.84 -2.63
N SER A 91 0.56 3.13 -2.99
CA SER A 91 -0.30 4.08 -2.30
C SER A 91 -1.75 3.62 -2.41
N LYS A 92 -2.48 3.67 -1.28
CA LYS A 92 -3.88 3.28 -1.22
C LYS A 92 -4.74 4.54 -1.13
N HIS A 93 -5.76 4.61 -1.98
CA HIS A 93 -6.72 5.70 -2.06
C HIS A 93 -8.11 5.15 -1.77
N ALA A 94 -8.89 5.86 -0.96
CA ALA A 94 -10.25 5.46 -0.65
C ALA A 94 -11.18 5.60 -1.85
N LEU A 95 -12.23 4.79 -1.87
CA LEU A 95 -13.22 4.82 -2.94
C LEU A 95 -13.98 6.15 -2.98
N ILE A 96 -14.21 6.77 -1.82
CA ILE A 96 -14.91 8.05 -1.72
C ILE A 96 -14.14 9.19 -2.41
N GLU A 97 -12.80 9.15 -2.44
CA GLU A 97 -11.97 10.15 -3.13
C GLU A 97 -12.31 10.20 -4.61
N ARG A 98 -12.62 9.04 -5.21
CA ARG A 98 -13.02 8.97 -6.61
C ARG A 98 -14.37 9.63 -6.86
N SER A 99 -15.31 9.51 -5.93
CA SER A 99 -16.60 10.22 -6.02
C SER A 99 -16.42 11.71 -5.86
N ILE A 100 -15.64 12.14 -4.85
CA ILE A 100 -15.36 13.55 -4.61
C ILE A 100 -14.68 14.19 -5.82
N ASN A 101 -13.70 13.52 -6.43
CA ASN A 101 -13.03 14.03 -7.61
C ASN A 101 -14.00 14.20 -8.79
N ARG A 102 -14.96 13.28 -8.97
CA ARG A 102 -16.02 13.40 -9.97
C ARG A 102 -16.91 14.62 -9.70
N ASP A 103 -17.29 14.85 -8.45
CA ASP A 103 -18.16 15.96 -8.05
C ASP A 103 -17.43 17.31 -8.17
N VAL A 104 -16.13 17.36 -7.88
CA VAL A 104 -15.26 18.52 -8.11
C VAL A 104 -15.14 18.83 -9.60
N LEU A 105 -14.98 17.80 -10.45
CA LEU A 105 -14.94 17.98 -11.89
C LEU A 105 -16.26 18.52 -12.45
N PHE A 106 -17.39 18.02 -11.95
CA PHE A 106 -18.71 18.54 -12.31
C PHE A 106 -18.89 20.00 -11.87
N SER A 107 -18.47 20.35 -10.65
CA SER A 107 -18.51 21.72 -10.12
C SER A 107 -17.63 22.68 -10.93
N SER A 108 -16.45 22.24 -11.35
CA SER A 108 -15.53 23.00 -12.22
C SER A 108 -16.15 23.28 -13.61
N LEU A 109 -16.88 22.31 -14.16
CA LEU A 109 -17.59 22.49 -15.43
C LEU A 109 -18.70 23.55 -15.30
N ILE A 110 -19.50 23.49 -14.22
CA ILE A 110 -20.53 24.51 -13.93
C ILE A 110 -19.91 25.90 -13.73
N LEU A 111 -18.79 25.99 -13.00
CA LEU A 111 -18.07 27.25 -12.83
C LEU A 111 -17.65 27.83 -14.19
N THR A 112 -17.07 27.00 -15.06
CA THR A 112 -16.61 27.43 -16.37
C THR A 112 -17.77 27.95 -17.22
N THR A 113 -18.92 27.28 -17.23
CA THR A 113 -20.09 27.72 -18.01
C THR A 113 -20.67 29.03 -17.48
N LEU A 114 -20.75 29.20 -16.15
CA LEU A 114 -21.21 30.45 -15.53
C LEU A 114 -20.26 31.62 -15.82
N CYS A 115 -18.95 31.40 -15.79
CA CYS A 115 -17.97 32.44 -16.12
C CYS A 115 -18.05 32.89 -17.57
N LEU A 116 -18.19 31.95 -18.52
CA LEU A 116 -18.35 32.27 -19.94
C LEU A 116 -19.67 33.01 -20.21
N PHE A 117 -20.77 32.56 -19.59
CA PHE A 117 -22.07 33.20 -19.73
C PHE A 117 -22.08 34.60 -19.11
N GLY A 118 -21.50 34.75 -17.90
CA GLY A 118 -21.35 36.05 -17.24
C GLY A 118 -20.49 37.03 -18.04
N ALA A 119 -19.37 36.57 -18.61
CA ALA A 119 -18.52 37.39 -19.46
C ALA A 119 -19.27 37.84 -20.74
N GLY A 120 -20.02 36.93 -21.36
CA GLY A 120 -20.84 37.23 -22.54
C GLY A 120 -21.93 38.26 -22.25
N LEU A 121 -22.68 38.09 -21.15
CA LEU A 121 -23.70 39.04 -20.73
C LEU A 121 -23.12 40.40 -20.34
N SER A 122 -21.96 40.43 -19.68
CA SER A 122 -21.28 41.68 -19.32
C SER A 122 -20.93 42.49 -20.55
N ILE A 123 -20.39 41.86 -21.60
CA ILE A 123 -20.06 42.54 -22.87
C ILE A 123 -21.33 42.96 -23.62
N TYR A 124 -22.36 42.11 -23.64
CA TYR A 124 -23.62 42.44 -24.26
C TYR A 124 -24.27 43.68 -23.61
N TRP A 125 -24.27 43.72 -22.27
CA TRP A 125 -24.77 44.85 -21.49
C TRP A 125 -23.97 46.13 -21.78
N GLU A 126 -22.63 46.04 -21.79
CA GLU A 126 -21.74 47.17 -22.10
C GLU A 126 -21.99 47.73 -23.50
N ARG A 127 -22.21 46.87 -24.51
CA ARG A 127 -22.55 47.30 -25.87
C ARG A 127 -23.94 47.91 -25.99
N SER A 128 -24.91 47.43 -25.23
CA SER A 128 -26.30 47.88 -25.31
C SER A 128 -26.50 49.30 -24.74
N PHE A 129 -25.66 49.73 -23.79
CA PHE A 129 -25.79 51.04 -23.11
C PHE A 129 -25.22 52.25 -23.87
N GLY A 130 -24.49 52.07 -24.97
CA GLY A 130 -24.06 53.15 -25.88
C GLY A 130 -23.30 54.31 -25.22
N SER A 131 -23.30 55.49 -25.87
CA SER A 131 -22.50 56.70 -25.55
C SER A 131 -22.76 57.36 -24.17
N ARG A 132 -23.50 56.72 -23.25
CA ARG A 132 -23.77 57.19 -21.88
C ARG A 132 -22.74 56.68 -20.85
N TRP A 133 -21.67 56.05 -21.31
CA TRP A 133 -20.52 55.57 -20.51
C TRP A 133 -19.85 56.68 -19.67
N MET A 134 -20.04 57.96 -20.02
CA MET A 134 -19.46 59.12 -19.32
C MET A 134 -19.99 59.35 -17.88
N LEU A 135 -21.03 58.62 -17.44
CA LEU A 135 -21.63 58.77 -16.10
C LEU A 135 -21.30 57.62 -15.13
N VAL A 136 -20.47 56.64 -15.51
CA VAL A 136 -20.11 55.52 -14.64
C VAL A 136 -18.67 55.70 -14.12
N PRO A 137 -18.49 56.11 -12.85
CA PRO A 137 -17.17 56.51 -12.32
C PRO A 137 -16.18 55.36 -12.06
N PHE A 138 -16.53 54.09 -12.35
CA PHE A 138 -15.73 52.91 -11.99
C PHE A 138 -15.45 51.95 -13.15
N LEU A 139 -15.43 52.41 -14.40
CA LEU A 139 -14.83 51.60 -15.47
C LEU A 139 -13.31 51.73 -15.39
N ILE A 140 -12.70 50.74 -14.74
CA ILE A 140 -11.26 50.50 -14.77
C ILE A 140 -10.84 50.41 -16.24
N ASP A 141 -9.92 51.29 -16.64
CA ASP A 141 -9.27 51.29 -17.94
C ASP A 141 -8.77 49.86 -18.23
N ASN A 142 -9.42 49.16 -19.16
CA ASN A 142 -9.07 47.78 -19.42
C ASN A 142 -7.71 47.80 -20.14
N PRO A 143 -6.69 47.06 -19.65
CA PRO A 143 -5.34 47.09 -20.21
C PRO A 143 -5.26 46.52 -21.64
N PHE A 144 -6.34 45.90 -22.13
CA PHE A 144 -6.41 45.29 -23.45
C PHE A 144 -7.42 46.04 -24.33
N HIS A 145 -6.97 46.66 -25.41
CA HIS A 145 -7.81 47.34 -26.41
C HIS A 145 -8.60 46.38 -27.32
N ASN A 146 -8.28 45.09 -27.30
CA ASN A 146 -8.89 44.08 -28.17
C ASN A 146 -10.15 43.47 -27.52
N ILE A 147 -11.20 43.21 -28.31
CA ILE A 147 -12.44 42.54 -27.86
C ILE A 147 -12.16 41.22 -27.14
N ALA A 148 -11.18 40.44 -27.63
CA ALA A 148 -10.76 39.20 -26.97
C ALA A 148 -10.15 39.45 -25.58
N GLY A 149 -9.41 40.55 -25.40
CA GLY A 149 -8.83 40.93 -24.11
C GLY A 149 -9.88 41.41 -23.11
N HIS A 150 -10.90 42.13 -23.57
CA HIS A 150 -12.06 42.49 -22.74
C HIS A 150 -12.84 41.26 -22.27
N PHE A 151 -13.07 40.30 -23.17
CA PHE A 151 -13.71 39.01 -22.83
C PHE A 151 -12.89 38.22 -21.81
N PHE A 152 -11.58 38.14 -22.01
CA PHE A 152 -10.68 37.45 -21.10
C PHE A 152 -10.65 38.10 -19.71
N ALA A 153 -10.56 39.44 -19.63
CA ALA A 153 -10.59 40.17 -18.37
C ALA A 153 -11.94 39.99 -17.64
N ALA A 154 -13.06 40.04 -18.37
CA ALA A 154 -14.38 39.79 -17.80
C ALA A 154 -14.51 38.35 -17.28
N ALA A 155 -14.06 37.35 -18.05
CA ALA A 155 -14.08 35.95 -17.63
C ALA A 155 -13.25 35.73 -16.35
N LEU A 156 -12.04 36.31 -16.25
CA LEU A 156 -11.23 36.23 -15.04
C LEU A 156 -11.89 36.90 -13.82
N ARG A 157 -12.58 38.03 -14.00
CA ARG A 157 -13.36 38.67 -12.92
C ARG A 157 -14.45 37.73 -12.39
N PHE A 158 -15.19 37.06 -13.28
CA PHE A 158 -16.21 36.10 -12.87
C PHE A 158 -15.61 34.84 -12.22
N VAL A 159 -14.43 34.38 -12.66
CA VAL A 159 -13.72 33.27 -12.00
C VAL A 159 -13.37 33.64 -10.55
N ILE A 160 -12.85 34.84 -10.29
CA ILE A 160 -12.55 35.31 -8.93
C ILE A 160 -13.82 35.43 -8.10
N LEU A 161 -14.91 35.94 -8.69
CA LEU A 161 -16.20 36.10 -8.01
C LEU A 161 -16.82 34.75 -7.61
N PHE A 162 -16.69 33.73 -8.48
CA PHE A 162 -17.26 32.40 -8.26
C PHE A 162 -16.26 31.36 -7.73
N GLN A 163 -15.06 31.77 -7.31
CA GLN A 163 -14.01 30.84 -6.84
C GLN A 163 -14.44 29.93 -5.68
N VAL A 164 -15.43 30.37 -4.88
CA VAL A 164 -16.00 29.62 -3.76
C VAL A 164 -16.73 28.34 -4.21
N MET A 165 -17.14 28.25 -5.49
CA MET A 165 -17.77 27.04 -6.03
C MET A 165 -16.83 25.84 -6.12
N VAL A 166 -15.51 26.06 -6.16
CA VAL A 166 -14.53 24.97 -6.04
C VAL A 166 -14.14 24.87 -4.57
N PRO A 167 -14.63 23.87 -3.82
CA PRO A 167 -14.43 23.81 -2.39
C PRO A 167 -13.01 23.28 -2.09
N ILE A 168 -12.00 24.13 -2.17
CA ILE A 168 -10.61 23.77 -1.83
C ILE A 168 -10.53 23.28 -0.37
N ALA A 169 -11.35 23.87 0.51
CA ALA A 169 -11.45 23.48 1.92
C ALA A 169 -12.02 22.07 2.14
N LEU A 170 -12.68 21.46 1.14
CA LEU A 170 -13.25 20.11 1.26
C LEU A 170 -12.16 19.07 1.53
N TYR A 171 -11.07 19.08 0.76
CA TYR A 171 -9.99 18.10 0.90
C TYR A 171 -9.29 18.22 2.26
N VAL A 172 -8.98 19.44 2.69
CA VAL A 172 -8.36 19.68 4.01
C VAL A 172 -9.28 19.23 5.15
N SER A 173 -10.59 19.50 5.03
CA SER A 173 -11.57 19.08 6.02
C SER A 173 -11.69 17.55 6.10
N LEU A 174 -11.67 16.87 4.95
CA LEU A 174 -11.70 15.40 4.88
C LEU A 174 -10.45 14.79 5.52
N ASP A 175 -9.26 15.30 5.22
CA ASP A 175 -8.02 14.80 5.82
C ASP A 175 -8.01 15.01 7.33
N LEU A 176 -8.50 16.16 7.82
CA LEU A 176 -8.66 16.39 9.27
C LEU A 176 -9.61 15.37 9.91
N VAL A 177 -10.75 15.09 9.28
CA VAL A 177 -11.71 14.08 9.76
C VAL A 177 -11.08 12.70 9.81
N ARG A 178 -10.32 12.29 8.78
CA ARG A 178 -9.63 10.99 8.74
C ARG A 178 -8.61 10.85 9.86
N VAL A 179 -7.82 11.89 10.11
CA VAL A 179 -6.85 11.93 11.23
C VAL A 179 -7.55 11.77 12.57
N LEU A 180 -8.66 12.49 12.78
CA LEU A 180 -9.46 12.38 14.01
C LEU A 180 -10.06 10.98 14.18
N GLN A 181 -10.56 10.37 13.10
CA GLN A 181 -11.13 9.02 13.11
C GLN A 181 -10.07 7.98 13.49
N ILE A 182 -8.86 8.06 12.96
CA ILE A 182 -7.77 7.14 13.31
C ILE A 182 -7.30 7.34 14.74
N TYR A 183 -7.22 8.59 15.19
CA TYR A 183 -6.94 8.89 16.58
C TYR A 183 -7.98 8.26 17.52
N ALA A 184 -9.26 8.33 17.15
CA ALA A 184 -10.33 7.68 17.91
C ALA A 184 -10.19 6.15 17.91
N ILE A 185 -9.95 5.52 16.75
CA ILE A 185 -9.74 4.07 16.63
C ILE A 185 -8.54 3.61 17.47
N GLY A 186 -7.42 4.35 17.43
CA GLY A 186 -6.22 4.01 18.19
C GLY A 186 -6.39 4.12 19.71
N ARG A 187 -7.35 4.92 20.19
CA ARG A 187 -7.66 5.08 21.62
C ARG A 187 -8.76 4.13 22.13
N ASP A 188 -9.38 3.35 21.26
CA ASP A 188 -10.42 2.41 21.66
C ASP A 188 -9.86 1.31 22.56
N LYS A 189 -10.46 1.17 23.76
CA LYS A 189 -10.06 0.16 24.75
C LYS A 189 -10.58 -1.23 24.40
N HIS A 190 -11.71 -1.34 23.70
CA HIS A 190 -12.32 -2.62 23.33
C HIS A 190 -11.53 -3.34 22.24
N LEU A 191 -10.77 -2.59 21.46
CA LEU A 191 -9.96 -3.11 20.36
C LEU A 191 -8.53 -3.52 20.78
N LYS A 192 -8.22 -3.46 22.08
CA LYS A 192 -6.89 -3.80 22.62
C LYS A 192 -6.89 -5.22 23.18
N TYR A 193 -6.05 -6.10 22.62
CA TYR A 193 -5.91 -7.50 23.09
C TYR A 193 -4.53 -7.82 23.69
N GLU A 194 -3.44 -7.26 23.16
CA GLU A 194 -2.09 -7.35 23.76
C GLU A 194 -1.30 -6.06 23.49
N HIS A 195 -1.30 -5.65 22.22
CA HIS A 195 -0.79 -4.37 21.76
C HIS A 195 -1.94 -3.47 21.30
N PRO A 196 -1.82 -2.13 21.41
CA PRO A 196 -2.80 -1.22 20.83
C PRO A 196 -2.84 -1.39 19.30
N ILE A 197 -4.01 -1.12 18.70
CA ILE A 197 -4.12 -1.10 17.24
C ILE A 197 -3.20 -0.02 16.67
N SER A 198 -2.41 -0.41 15.67
CA SER A 198 -1.61 0.52 14.87
C SER A 198 -2.22 0.67 13.48
N CYS A 199 -2.76 1.86 13.21
CA CYS A 199 -3.19 2.27 11.88
C CYS A 199 -1.98 2.84 11.11
N ARG A 200 -1.57 2.18 10.03
CA ARG A 200 -0.39 2.60 9.22
C ARG A 200 -0.73 3.52 8.06
N THR A 201 -1.98 3.49 7.60
CA THR A 201 -2.45 4.25 6.43
C THR A 201 -3.70 5.00 6.82
N PHE A 202 -3.70 6.33 6.66
CA PHE A 202 -4.80 7.16 7.10
C PHE A 202 -5.86 7.47 6.05
N THR A 203 -5.58 7.15 4.79
CA THR A 203 -6.40 7.50 3.64
C THR A 203 -7.56 6.53 3.37
N ILE A 204 -7.65 5.40 4.07
CA ILE A 204 -8.56 4.28 3.76
C ILE A 204 -9.44 3.85 4.94
N ASN A 205 -9.50 4.66 5.99
CA ASN A 205 -10.25 4.32 7.19
C ASN A 205 -11.77 4.25 6.94
N GLU A 206 -12.29 5.05 6.01
CA GLU A 206 -13.70 5.03 5.58
C GLU A 206 -14.09 3.79 4.77
N ASP A 207 -13.14 3.18 4.04
CA ASP A 207 -13.37 1.95 3.29
C ASP A 207 -13.68 0.76 4.21
N LEU A 208 -13.30 0.83 5.50
CA LEU A 208 -13.63 -0.21 6.49
C LEU A 208 -15.14 -0.41 6.64
N GLY A 209 -15.94 0.64 6.41
CA GLY A 209 -17.40 0.57 6.44
C GLY A 209 -18.02 -0.02 5.18
N GLN A 210 -17.24 -0.28 4.13
CA GLN A 210 -17.69 -0.73 2.81
C GLN A 210 -17.15 -2.12 2.43
N ILE A 211 -16.55 -2.84 3.38
CA ILE A 211 -15.97 -4.17 3.12
C ILE A 211 -17.10 -5.18 2.84
N GLY A 212 -17.15 -5.73 1.63
CA GLY A 212 -18.07 -6.81 1.26
C GLY A 212 -17.50 -8.22 1.45
N TYR A 213 -16.18 -8.37 1.46
CA TYR A 213 -15.50 -9.66 1.55
C TYR A 213 -14.30 -9.58 2.48
N ILE A 214 -14.16 -10.57 3.36
CA ILE A 214 -13.00 -10.73 4.24
C ILE A 214 -12.24 -11.98 3.79
N PHE A 215 -11.03 -11.77 3.27
CA PHE A 215 -10.10 -12.85 3.01
C PHE A 215 -9.27 -13.08 4.27
N SER A 216 -9.52 -14.19 4.97
CA SER A 216 -8.76 -14.56 6.16
C SER A 216 -7.80 -15.70 5.86
N ASP A 217 -6.57 -15.57 6.33
CA ASP A 217 -5.67 -16.71 6.43
C ASP A 217 -6.15 -17.65 7.55
N LYS A 218 -5.88 -18.95 7.41
CA LYS A 218 -6.22 -19.95 8.41
C LYS A 218 -5.18 -19.99 9.54
N THR A 219 -3.90 -19.99 9.17
CA THR A 219 -2.82 -20.25 10.14
C THR A 219 -2.33 -18.94 10.72
N GLY A 220 -2.37 -18.80 12.05
CA GLY A 220 -1.95 -17.56 12.72
C GLY A 220 -3.02 -16.47 12.81
N THR A 221 -4.10 -16.56 12.03
CA THR A 221 -5.28 -15.67 12.17
C THR A 221 -6.46 -16.41 12.80
N LEU A 222 -7.01 -17.45 12.13
CA LEU A 222 -8.14 -18.22 12.68
C LEU A 222 -7.72 -19.22 13.75
N THR A 223 -6.48 -19.72 13.68
CA THR A 223 -5.98 -20.77 14.56
C THR A 223 -4.79 -20.28 15.38
N GLN A 224 -4.81 -20.54 16.69
CA GLN A 224 -3.73 -20.20 17.63
C GLN A 224 -2.48 -21.10 17.51
N ASN A 225 -2.40 -21.93 16.47
CA ASN A 225 -1.35 -22.94 16.28
C ASN A 225 -1.12 -23.84 17.52
N LYS A 226 -2.19 -24.10 18.31
CA LYS A 226 -2.20 -24.97 19.48
C LYS A 226 -3.11 -26.15 19.21
N LEU A 227 -2.53 -27.35 19.16
CA LEU A 227 -3.27 -28.60 19.02
C LEU A 227 -3.52 -29.16 20.42
N VAL A 228 -4.79 -29.31 20.78
CA VAL A 228 -5.23 -29.89 22.05
C VAL A 228 -5.95 -31.18 21.74
N PHE A 229 -5.50 -32.28 22.33
CA PHE A 229 -6.21 -33.54 22.26
C PHE A 229 -7.55 -33.42 22.99
N LYS A 230 -8.66 -33.76 22.33
CA LYS A 230 -10.02 -33.57 22.86
C LYS A 230 -10.74 -34.86 23.20
N ALA A 231 -10.64 -35.86 22.35
CA ALA A 231 -11.30 -37.14 22.52
C ALA A 231 -10.61 -38.23 21.70
N MET A 232 -10.83 -39.48 22.11
CA MET A 232 -10.51 -40.68 21.34
C MET A 232 -11.62 -41.71 21.49
N SER A 233 -11.72 -42.63 20.52
CA SER A 233 -12.58 -43.80 20.60
C SER A 233 -11.71 -45.06 20.62
N ILE A 234 -11.90 -45.92 21.62
CA ILE A 234 -11.20 -47.20 21.75
C ILE A 234 -12.25 -48.29 21.94
N GLY A 235 -12.27 -49.28 21.04
CA GLY A 235 -13.21 -50.40 21.13
C GLY A 235 -14.69 -50.00 21.08
N GLY A 236 -15.02 -48.89 20.40
CA GLY A 236 -16.38 -48.36 20.34
C GLY A 236 -16.79 -47.50 21.55
N LEU A 237 -15.93 -47.37 22.56
CA LEU A 237 -16.14 -46.50 23.71
C LEU A 237 -15.44 -45.15 23.49
N GLN A 238 -16.19 -44.06 23.67
CA GLN A 238 -15.68 -42.70 23.53
C GLN A 238 -15.11 -42.19 24.86
N TYR A 239 -13.84 -41.78 24.83
CA TYR A 239 -13.14 -41.14 25.94
C TYR A 239 -12.93 -39.67 25.57
N SER A 240 -13.52 -38.76 26.34
CA SER A 240 -13.31 -37.33 26.15
C SER A 240 -13.07 -36.68 27.51
N ALA A 241 -12.06 -35.81 27.56
CA ALA A 241 -11.87 -34.93 28.70
C ALA A 241 -12.89 -33.80 28.57
N ARG A 242 -13.87 -33.78 29.49
CA ARG A 242 -14.84 -32.70 29.59
C ARG A 242 -14.16 -31.42 30.08
#